data_AF-A0A2V6HXV3-F1
#
_entry.id   AF-A0A2V6HXV3-F1
#
_cell.length_a   1.000
_cell.length_b   1.000
_cell.length_c   1.000
_cell.angle_alpha   90.00
_cell.angle_beta   90.00
_cell.angle_gamma   90.00
#
_symmetry.space_group_name_H-M   'P 1'
#
loop_
_entity.id
_entity.type
_entity.pdbx_description
1 polymer ?
#
loop_
_entity_poly.entity_id
_entity_poly.type
_entity_poly.pdbx_seq_one_letter_code
_entity_poly.pdbx_strand_id
1 'polypeptide(L)'
;AYLPGGSLWHSQANESALAHYPGLSVVIPSTPEDAAGLLWTAMHNEDPVIFLIPKHLLWAEHEYAEPIRAVPLGRARRRSSGSDLTLVAWGNTIEKSLEAIAKIENETSVELIDLRSIVPWDRAAIEESVRKTRRLVVVQEDTENCSVGQMVISHVASNVELWNEMISPPILVSKANVMIGYSPIYEYAALPDVERIVAAIRRSTATKQERVTVEAGVDRGREIAEPEYVQPGSTIPATADVSKQRAQSITVPVMGEGIRNAKIVSLLKKPGDAIALDDPLCEVETDKAIYPIESSFAGVMGEWKTKVGETVEIGQELGTILAGDASFADQFQAATKASPDGKQRPVEAAVAAAEMPDRVRHDSHYNIAPALSPTITRKLSHVIPANLQIDARWDAIRRARDAAKKENGTNAPSPSVMIAWIVVRAMEKHAPFRRLILEDDRIIENRDFDLGIAVALQGDRLATAVIADANKKRWPEFVRIYNETVDATRGGRVDAMNAPVVITSLGAFGVKAGAPIVVPPSVGTLFVGTAHRELIPNGKNTETAEVVTLSLTFDHRVINGAGAANFVHEVKEQIERFKIPTDRAVSA
;
A
#
# COMPACT_ATOMS: atom_id res chain seq x y z
N ALA A 1 -22.12 7.80 14.41
CA ALA A 1 -22.14 6.35 14.10
C ALA A 1 -21.26 6.08 12.87
N TYR A 2 -20.55 4.93 12.82
CA TYR A 2 -19.73 4.60 11.65
C TYR A 2 -20.57 4.49 10.39
N LEU A 3 -20.03 4.98 9.26
CA LEU A 3 -20.67 4.85 7.95
C LEU A 3 -20.07 3.64 7.23
N PRO A 4 -20.81 2.51 7.13
CA PRO A 4 -20.24 1.27 6.61
C PRO A 4 -20.04 1.28 5.09
N GLY A 5 -19.25 0.32 4.60
CA GLY A 5 -19.09 0.02 3.17
C GLY A 5 -17.88 0.66 2.48
N GLY A 6 -16.98 1.29 3.25
CA GLY A 6 -15.73 1.85 2.72
C GLY A 6 -14.61 0.82 2.52
N SER A 7 -14.61 -0.27 3.30
CA SER A 7 -13.67 -1.40 3.20
C SER A 7 -12.17 -1.01 3.24
N LEU A 8 -11.31 -1.86 2.67
CA LEU A 8 -9.85 -1.77 2.71
C LEU A 8 -9.30 -0.43 2.21
N TRP A 9 -10.02 0.25 1.31
CA TRP A 9 -9.54 1.44 0.63
C TRP A 9 -10.07 2.75 1.21
N HIS A 10 -11.22 2.74 1.90
CA HIS A 10 -11.90 3.98 2.32
C HIS A 10 -12.28 4.00 3.82
N SER A 11 -12.06 2.91 4.55
CA SER A 11 -12.31 2.83 6.01
C SER A 11 -11.03 2.67 6.83
N GLN A 12 -9.85 3.08 6.33
CA GLN A 12 -8.60 3.01 7.11
C GLN A 12 -8.31 4.31 7.85
N ALA A 13 -8.05 4.18 9.14
CA ALA A 13 -7.43 5.19 9.99
C ALA A 13 -5.91 4.94 9.98
N ASN A 14 -5.14 5.87 9.39
CA ASN A 14 -3.70 5.75 9.15
C ASN A 14 -2.93 6.92 9.79
N GLU A 15 -3.44 7.47 10.89
CA GLU A 15 -2.87 8.64 11.54
C GLU A 15 -1.44 8.41 12.03
N SER A 16 -1.09 7.21 12.50
CA SER A 16 0.28 6.89 12.93
C SER A 16 1.30 7.00 11.79
N ALA A 17 0.96 6.51 10.60
CA ALA A 17 1.84 6.58 9.43
C ALA A 17 2.12 8.03 9.03
N LEU A 18 1.12 8.90 9.13
CA LEU A 18 1.25 10.32 8.81
C LEU A 18 1.98 11.10 9.91
N ALA A 19 1.72 10.76 11.17
CA ALA A 19 2.39 11.35 12.32
C ALA A 19 3.90 11.06 12.36
N HIS A 20 4.37 10.04 11.64
CA HIS A 20 5.77 9.66 11.56
C HIS A 20 6.65 10.67 10.80
N TYR A 21 6.07 11.48 9.91
CA TYR A 21 6.83 12.40 9.05
C TYR A 21 7.02 13.77 9.72
N PRO A 22 8.27 14.18 10.06
CA PRO A 22 8.53 15.49 10.63
C PRO A 22 8.13 16.62 9.67
N GLY A 23 7.61 17.72 10.22
CA GLY A 23 7.15 18.88 9.45
C GLY A 23 5.69 18.77 8.96
N LEU A 24 5.02 17.63 9.17
CA LEU A 24 3.57 17.54 8.98
C LEU A 24 2.84 17.85 10.29
N SER A 25 1.78 18.65 10.18
CA SER A 25 0.73 18.68 11.21
C SER A 25 -0.39 17.71 10.81
N VAL A 26 -0.93 16.95 11.76
CA VAL A 26 -1.99 15.97 11.50
C VAL A 26 -3.14 16.23 12.47
N VAL A 27 -4.33 16.49 11.91
CA VAL A 27 -5.54 16.81 12.70
C VAL A 27 -6.71 15.91 12.34
N ILE A 28 -7.54 15.62 13.35
CA ILE A 28 -8.70 14.73 13.25
C ILE A 28 -9.85 15.38 14.02
N PRO A 29 -10.75 16.11 13.34
CA PRO A 29 -11.88 16.75 14.01
C PRO A 29 -12.89 15.69 14.49
N SER A 30 -13.59 16.01 15.58
CA SER A 30 -14.67 15.16 16.11
C SER A 30 -16.06 15.76 15.92
N THR A 31 -16.17 17.02 15.49
CA THR A 31 -17.44 17.70 15.17
C THR A 31 -17.29 18.61 13.94
N PRO A 32 -18.39 19.01 13.29
CA PRO A 32 -18.34 20.01 12.21
C PRO A 32 -17.72 21.34 12.66
N GLU A 33 -17.99 21.78 13.89
CA GLU A 33 -17.36 22.96 14.51
C GLU A 33 -15.83 22.82 14.57
N ASP A 34 -15.33 21.68 15.07
CA ASP A 34 -13.89 21.43 15.17
C ASP A 34 -13.27 21.39 13.77
N ALA A 35 -13.94 20.78 12.78
CA ALA A 35 -13.46 20.73 11.41
C ALA A 35 -13.32 22.14 10.81
N ALA A 36 -14.34 22.99 10.94
CA ALA A 36 -14.29 24.36 10.45
C ALA A 36 -13.24 25.21 11.18
N GLY A 37 -13.15 25.10 12.50
CA GLY A 37 -12.18 25.85 13.30
C GLY A 37 -10.73 25.43 13.06
N LEU A 38 -10.46 24.13 12.87
CA LEU A 38 -9.13 23.61 12.53
C LEU A 38 -8.75 23.95 11.08
N LEU A 39 -9.70 23.93 10.13
CA LEU A 39 -9.47 24.39 8.76
C LEU A 39 -9.05 25.85 8.73
N TRP A 40 -9.72 26.70 9.51
CA TRP A 40 -9.34 28.10 9.64
C TRP A 40 -7.89 28.25 10.09
N THR A 41 -7.47 27.54 11.13
CA THR A 41 -6.08 27.55 11.60
C THR A 41 -5.11 27.02 10.54
N ALA A 42 -5.47 25.93 9.86
CA ALA A 42 -4.64 25.31 8.82
C ALA A 42 -4.40 26.26 7.63
N MET A 43 -5.40 27.02 7.21
CA MET A 43 -5.29 28.00 6.11
C MET A 43 -4.29 29.13 6.40
N HIS A 44 -3.96 29.37 7.67
CA HIS A 44 -3.03 30.42 8.09
C HIS A 44 -1.68 29.86 8.56
N ASN A 45 -1.48 28.54 8.46
CA ASN A 45 -0.25 27.88 8.87
C ASN A 45 0.76 27.81 7.72
N GLU A 46 2.05 27.92 8.03
CA GLU A 46 3.13 27.77 7.04
C GLU A 46 3.45 26.30 6.74
N ASP A 47 3.34 25.45 7.75
CA ASP A 47 3.59 24.01 7.63
C ASP A 47 2.37 23.27 7.05
N PRO A 48 2.58 22.21 6.24
CA PRO A 48 1.49 21.42 5.68
C PRO A 48 0.67 20.73 6.78
N VAL A 49 -0.66 20.89 6.69
CA VAL A 49 -1.62 20.28 7.62
C VAL A 49 -2.41 19.18 6.90
N ILE A 50 -2.25 17.95 7.35
CA ILE A 50 -3.03 16.79 6.91
C ILE A 50 -4.31 16.70 7.75
N PHE A 51 -5.44 16.73 7.05
CA PHE A 51 -6.76 16.67 7.64
C PHE A 51 -7.37 15.28 7.41
N LEU A 52 -7.55 14.52 8.50
CA LEU A 52 -8.22 13.22 8.43
C LEU A 52 -9.64 13.40 8.95
N ILE A 53 -10.59 13.56 8.04
CA ILE A 53 -11.98 13.83 8.39
C ILE A 53 -12.74 12.51 8.51
N PRO A 54 -13.34 12.21 9.68
CA PRO A 54 -14.23 11.07 9.79
C PRO A 54 -15.43 11.21 8.85
N LYS A 55 -15.66 10.18 8.03
CA LYS A 55 -16.58 10.25 6.87
C LYS A 55 -18.01 10.64 7.25
N HIS A 56 -18.54 10.17 8.38
CA HIS A 56 -19.91 10.49 8.78
C HIS A 56 -20.09 11.98 9.13
N LEU A 57 -19.02 12.69 9.50
CA LEU A 57 -19.07 14.14 9.74
C LEU A 57 -19.41 14.92 8.46
N LEU A 58 -19.11 14.38 7.27
CA LEU A 58 -19.49 15.01 6.01
C LEU A 58 -21.01 15.08 5.81
N TRP A 59 -21.78 14.27 6.53
CA TRP A 59 -23.24 14.24 6.47
C TRP A 59 -23.90 14.86 7.72
N ALA A 60 -23.09 15.34 8.66
CA ALA A 60 -23.57 15.99 9.86
C ALA A 60 -23.78 17.49 9.59
N GLU A 61 -25.04 17.93 9.58
CA GLU A 61 -25.40 19.34 9.51
C GLU A 61 -25.71 19.87 10.91
N HIS A 62 -25.20 21.06 11.22
CA HIS A 62 -25.49 21.74 12.49
C HIS A 62 -25.55 23.24 12.25
N GLU A 63 -26.61 23.88 12.76
CA GLU A 63 -26.74 25.33 12.73
C GLU A 63 -25.98 25.94 13.91
N TYR A 64 -25.16 26.95 13.64
CA TYR A 64 -24.40 27.66 14.65
C TYR A 64 -24.89 29.11 14.75
N ALA A 65 -25.31 29.51 15.95
CA ALA A 65 -25.76 30.88 16.22
C ALA A 65 -24.58 31.87 16.32
N GLU A 66 -23.41 31.39 16.74
CA GLU A 66 -22.19 32.20 16.86
C GLU A 66 -21.17 31.86 15.74
N PRO A 67 -20.32 32.83 15.33
CA PRO A 67 -19.24 32.56 14.40
C PRO A 67 -18.27 31.49 14.93
N ILE A 68 -17.95 30.52 14.07
CA ILE A 68 -16.96 29.48 14.37
C ILE A 68 -15.59 30.12 14.57
N ARG A 69 -14.91 29.75 15.66
CA ARG A 69 -13.58 30.28 16.01
C ARG A 69 -12.48 29.33 15.57
N ALA A 70 -11.31 29.90 15.29
CA ALA A 70 -10.10 29.15 15.01
C ALA A 70 -9.73 28.24 16.18
N VAL A 71 -9.39 26.98 15.89
CA VAL A 71 -8.92 26.01 16.89
C VAL A 71 -7.41 25.86 16.74
N PRO A 72 -6.60 26.24 17.76
CA PRO A 72 -5.15 26.09 17.65
C PRO A 72 -4.73 24.61 17.52
N LEU A 73 -3.73 24.35 16.67
CA LEU A 73 -3.13 23.02 16.55
C LEU A 73 -2.50 22.60 17.89
N GLY A 74 -2.56 21.31 18.21
CA GLY A 74 -2.03 20.78 19.48
C GLY A 74 -2.79 21.21 20.72
N ARG A 75 -4.05 21.67 20.60
CA ARG A 75 -4.93 21.93 21.74
C ARG A 75 -6.06 20.91 21.82
N ALA A 76 -6.10 20.15 22.90
CA ALA A 76 -7.21 19.24 23.18
C ALA A 76 -8.44 20.00 23.71
N ARG A 77 -9.63 19.40 23.59
CA ARG A 77 -10.88 19.89 24.20
C ARG A 77 -11.28 18.94 25.33
N ARG A 78 -11.50 19.45 26.53
CA ARG A 78 -12.12 18.67 27.62
C ARG A 78 -13.63 18.61 27.38
N ARG A 79 -14.17 17.43 27.09
CA ARG A 79 -15.60 17.21 26.79
C ARG A 79 -16.43 17.02 28.06
N SER A 80 -15.87 16.35 29.06
CA SER A 80 -16.44 16.16 30.40
C SER A 80 -15.34 16.24 31.46
N SER A 81 -15.70 16.61 32.69
CA SER A 81 -14.79 16.57 33.84
C SER A 81 -15.11 15.33 34.68
N GLY A 82 -14.07 14.65 35.16
CA GLY A 82 -14.22 13.50 36.05
C GLY A 82 -13.01 13.34 36.96
N SER A 83 -13.14 12.48 37.98
CA SER A 83 -12.10 12.26 39.01
C SER A 83 -11.45 10.89 38.97
N ASP A 84 -12.07 9.90 38.34
CA ASP A 84 -11.69 8.49 38.54
C ASP A 84 -10.89 7.92 37.38
N LEU A 85 -11.11 8.43 36.16
CA LEU A 85 -10.44 7.94 34.96
C LEU A 85 -10.32 9.02 33.87
N THR A 86 -9.14 9.14 33.27
CA THR A 86 -8.92 9.91 32.05
C THR A 86 -9.17 9.02 30.84
N LEU A 87 -10.09 9.44 29.97
CA LEU A 87 -10.38 8.81 28.69
C LEU A 87 -9.91 9.75 27.58
N VAL A 88 -8.93 9.34 26.78
CA VAL A 88 -8.41 10.11 25.64
C VAL A 88 -8.92 9.50 24.36
N ALA A 89 -9.54 10.30 23.50
CA ALA A 89 -10.13 9.87 22.24
C ALA A 89 -10.04 10.98 21.17
N TRP A 90 -10.33 10.63 19.92
CA TRP A 90 -10.38 11.56 18.78
C TRP A 90 -11.21 11.00 17.62
N GLY A 91 -11.58 11.85 16.66
CA GLY A 91 -12.36 11.43 15.50
C GLY A 91 -13.70 10.79 15.89
N ASN A 92 -14.04 9.65 15.27
CA ASN A 92 -15.30 8.93 15.55
C ASN A 92 -15.39 8.39 16.98
N THR A 93 -14.24 8.11 17.60
CA THR A 93 -14.21 7.46 18.92
C THR A 93 -14.72 8.38 20.02
N ILE A 94 -14.86 9.68 19.77
CA ILE A 94 -15.51 10.61 20.71
C ILE A 94 -16.98 10.29 20.90
N GLU A 95 -17.74 10.06 19.83
CA GLU A 95 -19.15 9.65 19.94
C GLU A 95 -19.27 8.33 20.70
N LYS A 96 -18.41 7.36 20.38
CA LYS A 96 -18.40 6.05 21.06
C LYS A 96 -17.99 6.14 22.52
N SER A 97 -17.10 7.06 22.86
CA SER A 97 -16.72 7.35 24.24
C SER A 97 -17.86 7.98 25.03
N LEU A 98 -18.61 8.92 24.42
CA LEU A 98 -19.79 9.51 25.05
C LEU A 98 -20.91 8.48 25.25
N GLU A 99 -21.17 7.63 24.26
CA GLU A 99 -22.12 6.50 24.38
C GLU A 99 -21.70 5.55 25.53
N ALA A 100 -20.41 5.23 25.65
CA ALA A 100 -19.88 4.40 26.72
C ALA A 100 -20.00 5.04 28.11
N ILE A 101 -19.71 6.33 28.23
CA ILE A 101 -19.87 7.09 29.48
C ILE A 101 -21.34 7.12 29.90
N ALA A 102 -22.27 7.35 28.95
CA ALA A 102 -23.70 7.30 29.24
C ALA A 102 -24.14 5.90 29.72
N LYS A 103 -23.57 4.83 29.15
CA LYS A 103 -23.91 3.45 29.49
C LYS A 103 -23.41 3.00 30.86
N ILE A 104 -22.28 3.50 31.34
CA ILE A 104 -21.80 3.23 32.71
C ILE A 104 -22.45 4.13 33.77
N GLU A 105 -23.25 5.11 33.34
CA GLU A 105 -23.96 6.06 34.20
C GLU A 105 -23.05 6.66 35.29
N ASN A 106 -23.30 6.31 36.57
CA ASN A 106 -22.59 6.81 37.73
C ASN A 106 -21.59 5.79 38.33
N GLU A 107 -21.27 4.71 37.61
CA GLU A 107 -20.30 3.70 38.08
C GLU A 107 -18.88 4.28 38.19
N THR A 108 -18.51 5.26 37.37
CA THR A 108 -17.16 5.83 37.31
C THR A 108 -17.20 7.26 36.78
N SER A 109 -16.53 8.18 37.47
CA SER A 109 -16.38 9.57 37.04
C SER A 109 -15.28 9.71 35.98
N VAL A 110 -15.67 9.90 34.71
CA VAL A 110 -14.74 9.93 33.56
C VAL A 110 -14.47 11.35 33.08
N GLU A 111 -13.20 11.71 33.02
CA GLU A 111 -12.72 12.92 32.32
C GLU A 111 -12.39 12.58 30.87
N LEU A 112 -13.23 13.05 29.93
CA LEU A 112 -13.06 12.82 28.50
C LEU A 112 -12.26 13.95 27.84
N ILE A 113 -11.12 13.59 27.26
CA ILE A 113 -10.24 14.47 26.49
C ILE A 113 -10.35 14.12 25.00
N ASP A 114 -10.72 15.13 24.21
CA ASP A 114 -10.73 15.09 22.76
C ASP A 114 -9.45 15.72 22.21
N LEU A 115 -8.56 14.93 21.61
CA LEU A 115 -7.25 15.42 21.18
C LEU A 115 -7.34 16.46 20.06
N ARG A 116 -8.23 16.26 19.08
CA ARG A 116 -8.38 17.04 17.83
C ARG A 116 -7.16 17.13 16.91
N SER A 117 -5.96 16.95 17.46
CA SER A 117 -4.67 17.09 16.80
C SER A 117 -3.75 15.97 17.27
N ILE A 118 -3.19 15.23 16.32
CA ILE A 118 -2.26 14.12 16.54
C ILE A 118 -0.82 14.62 16.50
N VAL A 119 -0.52 15.54 15.59
CA VAL A 119 0.77 16.23 15.52
C VAL A 119 0.52 17.72 15.25
N PRO A 120 0.97 18.63 16.13
CA PRO A 120 1.33 18.37 17.52
C PRO A 120 0.11 17.86 18.32
N TRP A 121 0.33 17.16 19.43
CA TRP A 121 -0.73 16.74 20.36
C TRP A 121 -0.56 17.41 21.73
N ASP A 122 -1.66 17.58 22.46
CA ASP A 122 -1.70 18.31 23.73
C ASP A 122 -1.22 17.43 24.91
N ARG A 123 0.10 17.28 25.02
CA ARG A 123 0.73 16.51 26.10
C ARG A 123 0.33 17.04 27.48
N ALA A 124 0.36 18.36 27.65
CA ALA A 124 0.09 19.00 28.93
C ALA A 124 -1.33 18.70 29.44
N ALA A 125 -2.33 18.76 28.57
CA ALA A 125 -3.71 18.43 28.94
C ALA A 125 -3.87 16.98 29.41
N ILE A 126 -3.17 16.04 28.75
CA ILE A 126 -3.20 14.62 29.14
C ILE A 126 -2.48 14.42 30.47
N GLU A 127 -1.30 15.01 30.66
CA GLU A 127 -0.55 14.89 31.91
C GLU A 127 -1.32 15.49 33.10
N GLU A 128 -1.97 16.65 32.92
CA GLU A 128 -2.84 17.25 33.93
C GLU A 128 -4.01 16.32 34.29
N SER A 129 -4.68 15.77 33.28
CA SER A 129 -5.81 14.87 33.47
C SER A 129 -5.40 13.56 34.17
N VAL A 130 -4.31 12.93 33.72
CA VAL A 130 -3.79 11.69 34.31
C VAL A 130 -3.30 11.91 35.73
N ARG A 131 -2.70 13.06 36.05
CA ARG A 131 -2.32 13.39 37.45
C ARG A 131 -3.55 13.49 38.35
N LYS A 132 -4.65 14.04 37.83
CA LYS A 132 -5.92 14.17 38.57
C LYS A 132 -6.59 12.81 38.78
N THR A 133 -6.70 11.99 37.73
CA THR A 133 -7.51 10.76 37.75
C THR A 133 -6.72 9.51 38.08
N ARG A 134 -5.39 9.55 37.89
CA ARG A 134 -4.43 8.48 38.14
C ARG A 134 -4.68 7.21 37.33
N ARG A 135 -5.51 7.28 36.28
CA ARG A 135 -5.85 6.17 35.37
C ARG A 135 -6.00 6.68 33.94
N LEU A 136 -5.54 5.91 32.98
CA LEU A 136 -5.59 6.27 31.56
C LEU A 136 -6.22 5.17 30.72
N VAL A 137 -7.21 5.53 29.90
CA VAL A 137 -7.68 4.74 28.77
C VAL A 137 -7.57 5.58 27.51
N VAL A 138 -7.01 5.02 26.45
CA VAL A 138 -6.92 5.67 25.13
C VAL A 138 -7.78 4.90 24.14
N VAL A 139 -8.57 5.59 23.33
CA VAL A 139 -9.44 5.00 22.30
C VAL A 139 -9.08 5.57 20.93
N GLN A 140 -8.84 4.69 19.96
CA GLN A 140 -8.44 5.07 18.60
C GLN A 140 -8.97 4.12 17.52
N GLU A 141 -9.10 4.61 16.29
CA GLU A 141 -9.49 3.80 15.12
C GLU A 141 -8.30 3.18 14.36
N ASP A 142 -7.10 3.70 14.57
CA ASP A 142 -5.87 3.10 14.04
C ASP A 142 -5.71 1.65 14.53
N THR A 143 -4.84 0.92 13.85
CA THR A 143 -4.31 -0.36 14.31
C THR A 143 -3.64 -0.24 15.68
N GLU A 144 -3.57 -1.36 16.40
CA GLU A 144 -2.95 -1.41 17.73
C GLU A 144 -1.42 -1.24 17.63
N ASN A 145 -0.81 -1.83 16.61
CA ASN A 145 0.64 -1.79 16.42
C ASN A 145 1.11 -0.41 15.96
N CYS A 146 2.23 0.06 16.55
CA CYS A 146 2.91 1.29 16.14
C CYS A 146 2.01 2.54 16.11
N SER A 147 1.01 2.59 16.98
CA SER A 147 -0.07 3.57 16.89
C SER A 147 0.15 4.85 17.68
N VAL A 148 -0.68 5.86 17.41
CA VAL A 148 -0.73 7.10 18.19
C VAL A 148 -1.11 6.80 19.65
N GLY A 149 -2.07 5.90 19.88
CA GLY A 149 -2.44 5.50 21.24
C GLY A 149 -1.27 4.88 22.01
N GLN A 150 -0.45 4.06 21.36
CA GLN A 150 0.78 3.53 21.95
C GLN A 150 1.81 4.63 22.23
N MET A 151 1.92 5.64 21.36
CA MET A 151 2.77 6.82 21.61
C MET A 151 2.32 7.58 22.87
N VAL A 152 1.01 7.82 23.05
CA VAL A 152 0.46 8.49 24.24
C VAL A 152 0.77 7.69 25.50
N ILE A 153 0.50 6.38 25.48
CA ILE A 153 0.77 5.48 26.61
C ILE A 153 2.27 5.46 26.95
N SER A 154 3.12 5.35 25.94
CA SER A 154 4.58 5.33 26.12
C SER A 154 5.09 6.64 26.71
N HIS A 155 4.55 7.79 26.29
CA HIS A 155 4.89 9.10 26.85
C HIS A 155 4.52 9.18 28.35
N VAL A 156 3.29 8.80 28.70
CA VAL A 156 2.82 8.83 30.09
C VAL A 156 3.61 7.86 30.97
N ALA A 157 3.89 6.65 30.49
CA ALA A 157 4.64 5.64 31.22
C ALA A 157 6.15 5.99 31.35
N SER A 158 6.70 6.78 30.43
CA SER A 158 8.09 7.24 30.51
C SER A 158 8.29 8.42 31.47
N ASN A 159 7.21 9.11 31.84
CA ASN A 159 7.25 10.16 32.86
C ASN A 159 7.22 9.52 34.25
N VAL A 160 8.35 9.62 34.98
CA VAL A 160 8.54 8.99 36.30
C VAL A 160 7.50 9.47 37.32
N GLU A 161 7.14 10.75 37.32
CA GLU A 161 6.18 11.31 38.27
C GLU A 161 4.78 10.72 38.03
N LEU A 162 4.32 10.76 36.77
CA LEU A 162 3.02 10.20 36.42
C LEU A 162 2.97 8.70 36.67
N TRP A 163 4.00 7.96 36.23
CA TRP A 163 4.08 6.51 36.39
C TRP A 163 3.98 6.06 37.86
N ASN A 164 4.61 6.80 38.77
CA ASN A 164 4.56 6.51 40.21
C ASN A 164 3.18 6.81 40.82
N GLU A 165 2.43 7.75 40.25
CA GLU A 165 1.10 8.10 40.74
C GLU A 165 0.00 7.19 40.16
N MET A 166 0.19 6.56 39.00
CA MET A 166 -0.85 5.73 38.38
C MET A 166 -1.28 4.53 39.23
N ILE A 167 -2.60 4.32 39.32
CA ILE A 167 -3.22 3.22 40.11
C ILE A 167 -3.47 1.98 39.24
N SER A 168 -3.70 2.16 37.94
CA SER A 168 -3.82 1.07 36.95
C SER A 168 -2.85 1.29 35.80
N PRO A 169 -2.40 0.21 35.13
CA PRO A 169 -1.71 0.34 33.86
C PRO A 169 -2.63 1.04 32.83
N PRO A 170 -2.08 1.90 31.95
CA PRO A 170 -2.83 2.43 30.84
C PRO A 170 -3.42 1.33 29.96
N ILE A 171 -4.62 1.56 29.41
CA ILE A 171 -5.29 0.61 28.52
C ILE A 171 -5.53 1.26 27.16
N LEU A 172 -5.22 0.55 26.08
CA LEU A 172 -5.54 0.93 24.72
C LEU A 172 -6.78 0.18 24.22
N VAL A 173 -7.75 0.90 23.68
CA VAL A 173 -8.88 0.35 22.91
C VAL A 173 -8.70 0.77 21.46
N SER A 174 -8.42 -0.20 20.60
CA SER A 174 -8.01 0.03 19.21
C SER A 174 -8.83 -0.80 18.24
N LYS A 175 -8.77 -0.44 16.95
CA LYS A 175 -9.04 -1.41 15.89
C LYS A 175 -8.00 -2.54 15.99
N ALA A 176 -8.46 -3.79 15.80
CA ALA A 176 -7.56 -4.93 15.71
C ALA A 176 -6.55 -4.77 14.55
N ASN A 177 -5.44 -5.51 14.59
CA ASN A 177 -4.41 -5.54 13.53
C ASN A 177 -4.87 -6.29 12.27
N VAL A 178 -6.03 -5.91 11.76
CA VAL A 178 -6.68 -6.45 10.56
C VAL A 178 -7.17 -5.30 9.69
N MET A 179 -7.34 -5.61 8.41
CA MET A 179 -7.95 -4.66 7.47
C MET A 179 -9.46 -4.61 7.67
N ILE A 180 -10.08 -3.48 7.32
CA ILE A 180 -11.53 -3.34 7.40
C ILE A 180 -12.18 -4.12 6.24
N GLY A 181 -12.97 -5.14 6.58
CA GLY A 181 -13.73 -5.91 5.60
C GLY A 181 -14.86 -5.09 4.98
N TYR A 182 -15.24 -5.40 3.74
CA TYR A 182 -16.35 -4.72 3.05
C TYR A 182 -17.71 -5.01 3.68
N SER A 183 -17.92 -6.24 4.18
CA SER A 183 -19.16 -6.57 4.89
C SER A 183 -19.25 -5.78 6.20
N PRO A 184 -20.40 -5.10 6.49
CA PRO A 184 -20.57 -4.31 7.70
C PRO A 184 -20.28 -5.09 8.99
N ILE A 185 -20.59 -6.38 9.02
CA ILE A 185 -20.34 -7.23 10.20
C ILE A 185 -18.84 -7.30 10.52
N TYR A 186 -17.98 -7.42 9.49
CA TYR A 186 -16.53 -7.45 9.69
C TYR A 186 -15.96 -6.07 10.02
N GLU A 187 -16.54 -5.00 9.46
CA GLU A 187 -16.16 -3.62 9.79
C GLU A 187 -16.43 -3.31 11.26
N TYR A 188 -17.64 -3.60 11.76
CA TYR A 188 -17.99 -3.40 13.17
C TYR A 188 -17.21 -4.31 14.11
N ALA A 189 -16.90 -5.55 13.70
CA ALA A 189 -16.08 -6.44 14.51
C ALA A 189 -14.64 -5.92 14.67
N ALA A 190 -14.11 -5.21 13.68
CA ALA A 190 -12.76 -4.67 13.72
C ALA A 190 -12.67 -3.34 14.50
N LEU A 191 -13.52 -2.37 14.19
CA LEU A 191 -13.50 -1.00 14.74
C LEU A 191 -13.86 -0.96 16.23
N PRO A 192 -13.29 -0.06 17.05
CA PRO A 192 -13.68 0.10 18.46
C PRO A 192 -15.18 0.26 18.65
N ASP A 193 -15.74 -0.39 19.67
CA ASP A 193 -17.16 -0.28 20.00
C ASP A 193 -17.37 0.12 21.46
N VAL A 194 -18.63 0.46 21.78
CA VAL A 194 -19.05 0.91 23.11
C VAL A 194 -18.76 -0.15 24.18
N GLU A 195 -19.00 -1.43 23.91
CA GLU A 195 -18.81 -2.49 24.89
C GLU A 195 -17.33 -2.66 25.27
N ARG A 196 -16.43 -2.58 24.28
CA ARG A 196 -14.98 -2.60 24.50
C ARG A 196 -14.50 -1.41 25.33
N ILE A 197 -15.05 -0.22 25.08
CA ILE A 197 -14.71 0.99 25.87
C ILE A 197 -15.21 0.82 27.32
N VAL A 198 -16.46 0.39 27.52
CA VAL A 198 -17.03 0.12 28.86
C VAL A 198 -16.21 -0.93 29.60
N ALA A 199 -15.84 -2.02 28.93
CA ALA A 199 -15.00 -3.06 29.51
C ALA A 199 -13.62 -2.55 29.91
N ALA A 200 -13.01 -1.67 29.11
CA ALA A 200 -11.72 -1.04 29.42
C ALA A 200 -11.82 -0.11 30.65
N ILE A 201 -12.87 0.72 30.73
CA ILE A 201 -13.12 1.59 31.89
C ILE A 201 -13.25 0.75 33.17
N ARG A 202 -14.13 -0.26 33.16
CA ARG A 202 -14.35 -1.15 34.31
C ARG A 202 -13.09 -1.94 34.69
N ARG A 203 -12.30 -2.39 33.70
CA ARG A 203 -11.02 -3.07 33.96
C ARG A 203 -10.02 -2.15 34.64
N SER A 204 -9.93 -0.89 34.18
CA SER A 204 -9.05 0.10 34.78
C SER A 204 -9.43 0.35 36.24
N THR A 205 -10.72 0.59 36.52
CA THR A 205 -11.21 0.90 37.87
C THR A 205 -11.24 -0.30 38.82
N ALA A 206 -11.31 -1.53 38.30
CA ALA A 206 -11.22 -2.74 39.11
C ALA A 206 -9.84 -2.96 39.77
N THR A 207 -8.79 -2.29 39.28
CA THR A 207 -7.45 -2.39 39.88
C THR A 207 -7.39 -1.60 41.19
N LYS A 208 -7.35 -2.32 42.32
CA LYS A 208 -7.41 -1.76 43.69
C LYS A 208 -6.07 -1.78 44.45
N GLN A 209 -4.96 -2.19 43.83
CA GLN A 209 -3.68 -2.41 44.52
C GLN A 209 -2.72 -1.22 44.37
N GLU A 210 -2.20 -0.72 45.49
CA GLU A 210 -1.00 0.13 45.49
C GLU A 210 0.20 -0.70 45.06
N ARG A 211 1.00 -0.20 44.11
CA ARG A 211 2.28 -0.83 43.76
C ARG A 211 3.17 -0.82 44.98
N VAL A 212 3.50 -2.01 45.49
CA VAL A 212 4.60 -2.16 46.44
C VAL A 212 5.86 -1.66 45.74
N THR A 213 6.49 -0.62 46.30
CA THR A 213 7.83 -0.18 45.90
C THR A 213 8.77 -1.35 46.12
N VAL A 214 9.07 -2.09 45.05
CA VAL A 214 10.10 -3.11 45.07
C VAL A 214 11.41 -2.35 45.06
N GLU A 215 12.14 -2.35 46.19
CA GLU A 215 13.54 -1.90 46.21
C GLU A 215 14.27 -2.57 45.06
N ALA A 216 15.08 -1.80 44.33
CA ALA A 216 15.76 -2.23 43.11
C ALA A 216 16.48 -3.58 43.32
N GLY A 217 15.78 -4.65 42.98
CA GLY A 217 16.23 -6.01 43.17
C GLY A 217 17.30 -6.32 42.14
N VAL A 218 18.47 -6.74 42.63
CA VAL A 218 19.62 -7.23 41.87
C VAL A 218 19.15 -8.09 40.69
N ASP A 219 19.65 -7.77 39.51
CA ASP A 219 19.42 -8.45 38.24
C ASP A 219 19.50 -9.98 38.42
N ARG A 220 18.34 -10.62 38.50
CA ARG A 220 18.23 -12.07 38.38
C ARG A 220 17.91 -12.35 36.93
N GLY A 221 18.98 -12.62 36.17
CA GLY A 221 18.92 -13.03 34.77
C GLY A 221 17.76 -13.99 34.54
N ARG A 222 16.78 -13.55 33.76
CA ARG A 222 15.60 -14.33 33.42
C ARG A 222 15.98 -15.26 32.28
N GLU A 223 15.94 -16.57 32.52
CA GLU A 223 15.93 -17.55 31.44
C GLU A 223 14.74 -17.25 30.52
N ILE A 224 15.05 -16.96 29.26
CA ILE A 224 14.07 -16.73 28.22
C ILE A 224 13.60 -18.12 27.76
N ALA A 225 12.39 -18.51 28.18
CA ALA A 225 11.70 -19.60 27.52
C ALA A 225 11.26 -19.11 26.12
N GLU A 226 11.63 -19.85 25.07
CA GLU A 226 11.16 -19.57 23.71
C GLU A 226 9.63 -19.66 23.64
N PRO A 227 8.96 -18.77 22.89
CA PRO A 227 7.51 -18.82 22.76
C PRO A 227 7.08 -20.03 21.91
N GLU A 228 6.20 -20.85 22.48
CA GLU A 228 5.54 -21.96 21.79
C GLU A 228 4.62 -21.41 20.68
N TYR A 229 4.91 -21.75 19.43
CA TYR A 229 4.05 -21.47 18.29
C TYR A 229 2.82 -22.38 18.31
N VAL A 230 1.63 -21.82 18.56
CA VAL A 230 0.35 -22.54 18.41
C VAL A 230 0.04 -22.73 16.92
N GLN A 231 -0.02 -24.00 16.50
CA GLN A 231 -0.48 -24.40 15.16
C GLN A 231 -1.98 -24.05 15.00
N PRO A 232 -2.42 -23.44 13.89
CA PRO A 232 -3.84 -23.14 13.69
C PRO A 232 -4.62 -24.44 13.45
N GLY A 233 -5.39 -24.87 14.46
CA GLY A 233 -6.36 -25.95 14.29
C GLY A 233 -6.57 -26.81 15.53
N SER A 234 -7.29 -26.30 16.53
CA SER A 234 -8.22 -27.15 17.32
C SER A 234 -9.14 -26.34 18.24
N THR A 235 -10.43 -26.67 18.12
CA THR A 235 -11.52 -26.59 19.10
C THR A 235 -12.03 -25.22 19.55
N ILE A 236 -13.22 -24.87 19.06
CA ILE A 236 -14.14 -23.89 19.67
C ILE A 236 -14.86 -24.59 20.85
N PRO A 237 -14.95 -24.00 22.05
CA PRO A 237 -15.82 -24.51 23.10
C PRO A 237 -17.29 -24.21 22.77
N ALA A 238 -18.14 -25.21 22.98
CA ALA A 238 -19.58 -25.10 22.82
C ALA A 238 -20.20 -24.19 23.88
N THR A 239 -21.11 -23.30 23.47
CA THR A 239 -22.13 -22.76 24.38
C THR A 239 -23.47 -22.54 23.69
N ALA A 240 -24.45 -23.23 24.29
CA ALA A 240 -25.82 -22.80 24.59
C ALA A 240 -26.83 -22.54 23.46
N ASP A 241 -27.80 -23.44 23.47
CA ASP A 241 -29.10 -23.48 22.81
C ASP A 241 -30.00 -22.27 23.17
N VAL A 242 -30.50 -21.55 22.16
CA VAL A 242 -31.67 -20.65 22.28
C VAL A 242 -32.44 -20.65 20.95
N SER A 243 -33.47 -21.50 20.88
CA SER A 243 -34.46 -21.53 19.80
C SER A 243 -35.39 -20.30 19.84
N LYS A 244 -35.23 -19.37 18.89
CA LYS A 244 -36.30 -18.45 18.44
C LYS A 244 -36.12 -18.16 16.94
N GLN A 245 -37.15 -18.45 16.15
CA GLN A 245 -37.24 -18.11 14.73
C GLN A 245 -36.83 -16.65 14.50
N ARG A 246 -35.78 -16.41 13.71
CA ARG A 246 -35.32 -15.07 13.36
C ARG A 246 -36.06 -14.60 12.10
N ALA A 247 -36.96 -13.63 12.25
CA ALA A 247 -37.42 -12.82 11.13
C ALA A 247 -36.35 -11.77 10.83
N GLN A 248 -35.93 -11.66 9.57
CA GLN A 248 -34.88 -10.74 9.15
C GLN A 248 -35.42 -9.70 8.17
N SER A 249 -35.14 -8.42 8.43
CA SER A 249 -35.66 -7.30 7.63
C SER A 249 -34.85 -7.06 6.37
N ILE A 250 -35.52 -6.90 5.23
CA ILE A 250 -34.98 -6.44 3.94
C ILE A 250 -34.98 -4.91 3.97
N THR A 251 -33.83 -4.27 3.71
CA THR A 251 -33.69 -2.81 3.68
C THR A 251 -33.08 -2.33 2.36
N VAL A 252 -33.32 -1.08 1.99
CA VAL A 252 -32.72 -0.46 0.79
C VAL A 252 -31.21 -0.29 0.99
N PRO A 253 -30.35 -0.93 0.16
CA PRO A 253 -28.89 -0.81 0.28
C PRO A 253 -28.38 0.54 -0.24
N VAL A 254 -27.13 0.88 0.08
CA VAL A 254 -26.48 2.10 -0.43
C VAL A 254 -26.11 1.90 -1.90
N MET A 255 -26.61 2.77 -2.79
CA MET A 255 -26.49 2.63 -4.25
C MET A 255 -25.44 3.57 -4.90
N GLY A 256 -24.57 4.19 -4.09
CA GLY A 256 -23.48 5.06 -4.55
C GLY A 256 -23.39 6.38 -3.79
N GLU A 257 -22.29 7.12 -3.98
CA GLU A 257 -22.08 8.42 -3.32
C GLU A 257 -23.08 9.47 -3.85
N GLY A 258 -23.88 10.06 -2.95
CA GLY A 258 -24.80 11.15 -3.25
C GLY A 258 -26.24 10.77 -3.61
N ILE A 259 -26.60 9.48 -3.61
CA ILE A 259 -27.98 9.02 -3.86
C ILE A 259 -28.72 8.94 -2.51
N ARG A 260 -29.85 9.63 -2.38
CA ARG A 260 -30.61 9.72 -1.11
C ARG A 260 -31.92 8.93 -1.10
N ASN A 261 -32.49 8.67 -2.27
CA ASN A 261 -33.74 7.94 -2.44
C ASN A 261 -33.70 7.10 -3.73
N ALA A 262 -34.57 6.10 -3.81
CA ALA A 262 -34.78 5.29 -4.99
C ALA A 262 -36.26 4.91 -5.13
N LYS A 263 -36.71 4.62 -6.34
CA LYS A 263 -38.11 4.26 -6.62
C LYS A 263 -38.22 2.78 -6.94
N ILE A 264 -39.19 2.08 -6.37
CA ILE A 264 -39.38 0.64 -6.64
C ILE A 264 -40.04 0.45 -8.00
N VAL A 265 -39.36 -0.26 -8.90
CA VAL A 265 -39.82 -0.54 -10.27
C VAL A 265 -40.57 -1.87 -10.34
N SER A 266 -40.05 -2.91 -9.69
CA SER A 266 -40.63 -4.25 -9.74
C SER A 266 -40.37 -5.01 -8.44
N LEU A 267 -41.36 -5.79 -7.99
CA LEU A 267 -41.21 -6.78 -6.92
C LEU A 267 -41.13 -8.17 -7.58
N LEU A 268 -39.97 -8.81 -7.53
CA LEU A 268 -39.67 -10.05 -8.25
C LEU A 268 -40.10 -11.31 -7.46
N LYS A 269 -40.27 -11.19 -6.13
CA LYS A 269 -40.71 -12.28 -5.24
C LYS A 269 -42.03 -11.98 -4.57
N LYS A 270 -42.89 -12.99 -4.46
CA LYS A 270 -44.17 -12.92 -3.75
C LYS A 270 -44.01 -13.46 -2.32
N PRO A 271 -44.78 -12.96 -1.35
CA PRO A 271 -44.85 -13.56 -0.01
C PRO A 271 -45.13 -15.06 -0.10
N GLY A 272 -44.29 -15.88 0.56
CA GLY A 272 -44.34 -17.35 0.51
C GLY A 272 -43.37 -18.00 -0.47
N ASP A 273 -42.71 -17.24 -1.35
CA ASP A 273 -41.72 -17.79 -2.28
C ASP A 273 -40.43 -18.19 -1.56
N ALA A 274 -39.82 -19.31 -2.00
CA ALA A 274 -38.49 -19.69 -1.55
C ALA A 274 -37.44 -18.74 -2.15
N ILE A 275 -36.57 -18.21 -1.29
CA ILE A 275 -35.48 -17.30 -1.62
C ILE A 275 -34.16 -18.03 -1.38
N ALA A 276 -33.31 -18.09 -2.40
CA ALA A 276 -31.93 -18.53 -2.26
C ALA A 276 -31.01 -17.36 -1.86
N LEU A 277 -29.80 -17.67 -1.40
CA LEU A 277 -28.76 -16.64 -1.23
C LEU A 277 -28.47 -15.98 -2.59
N ASP A 278 -28.35 -14.66 -2.60
CA ASP A 278 -28.10 -13.80 -3.77
C ASP A 278 -29.24 -13.79 -4.81
N ASP A 279 -30.44 -14.26 -4.44
CA ASP A 279 -31.62 -14.26 -5.31
C ASP A 279 -32.24 -12.84 -5.39
N PRO A 280 -32.49 -12.27 -6.59
CA PRO A 280 -33.03 -10.93 -6.73
C PRO A 280 -34.48 -10.83 -6.20
N LEU A 281 -34.71 -9.87 -5.31
CA LEU A 281 -35.97 -9.66 -4.60
C LEU A 281 -36.84 -8.58 -5.26
N CYS A 282 -36.24 -7.45 -5.61
CA CYS A 282 -36.91 -6.32 -6.25
C CYS A 282 -35.91 -5.44 -7.01
N GLU A 283 -36.40 -4.64 -7.95
CA GLU A 283 -35.59 -3.67 -8.69
C GLU A 283 -35.95 -2.25 -8.27
N VAL A 284 -34.93 -1.44 -8.03
CA VAL A 284 -35.05 -0.04 -7.65
C VAL A 284 -34.37 0.85 -8.69
N GLU A 285 -35.04 1.92 -9.08
CA GLU A 285 -34.56 2.93 -10.03
C GLU A 285 -34.06 4.16 -9.30
N THR A 286 -32.85 4.58 -9.66
CA THR A 286 -32.25 5.86 -9.28
C THR A 286 -32.15 6.74 -10.53
N ASP A 287 -31.83 8.03 -10.36
CA ASP A 287 -31.64 8.99 -11.47
C ASP A 287 -30.61 8.55 -12.53
N LYS A 288 -29.76 7.56 -12.22
CA LYS A 288 -28.66 7.11 -13.10
C LYS A 288 -28.75 5.67 -13.57
N ALA A 289 -29.38 4.77 -12.82
CA ALA A 289 -29.48 3.35 -13.18
C ALA A 289 -30.57 2.61 -12.37
N ILE A 290 -30.98 1.45 -12.90
CA ILE A 290 -31.82 0.46 -12.21
C ILE A 290 -30.89 -0.56 -11.54
N TYR A 291 -31.11 -0.82 -10.25
CA TYR A 291 -30.34 -1.76 -9.43
C TYR A 291 -31.24 -2.88 -8.90
N PRO A 292 -30.84 -4.16 -9.03
CA PRO A 292 -31.50 -5.26 -8.34
C PRO A 292 -31.07 -5.30 -6.87
N ILE A 293 -32.04 -5.44 -5.95
CA ILE A 293 -31.80 -5.74 -4.54
C ILE A 293 -31.84 -7.27 -4.39
N GLU A 294 -30.71 -7.87 -4.00
CA GLU A 294 -30.54 -9.31 -3.83
C GLU A 294 -30.66 -9.72 -2.36
N SER A 295 -31.08 -10.97 -2.12
CA SER A 295 -31.20 -11.49 -0.76
C SER A 295 -29.86 -11.88 -0.16
N SER A 296 -29.55 -11.35 1.03
CA SER A 296 -28.38 -11.77 1.80
C SER A 296 -28.57 -13.07 2.59
N PHE A 297 -29.78 -13.67 2.55
CA PHE A 297 -30.13 -14.87 3.32
C PHE A 297 -31.06 -15.79 2.54
N ALA A 298 -30.86 -17.11 2.67
CA ALA A 298 -31.80 -18.10 2.16
C ALA A 298 -32.97 -18.27 3.15
N GLY A 299 -34.20 -18.32 2.64
CA GLY A 299 -35.40 -18.39 3.47
C GLY A 299 -36.69 -18.35 2.67
N VAL A 300 -37.80 -18.04 3.33
CA VAL A 300 -39.09 -17.82 2.69
C VAL A 300 -39.45 -16.34 2.77
N MET A 301 -39.90 -15.77 1.66
CA MET A 301 -40.33 -14.37 1.60
C MET A 301 -41.51 -14.13 2.56
N GLY A 302 -41.36 -13.20 3.49
CA GLY A 302 -42.43 -12.70 4.34
C GLY A 302 -43.26 -11.63 3.65
N GLU A 303 -43.89 -10.74 4.42
CA GLU A 303 -44.75 -9.69 3.88
C GLU A 303 -43.93 -8.48 3.41
N TRP A 304 -44.27 -7.93 2.23
CA TRP A 304 -43.75 -6.64 1.77
C TRP A 304 -44.48 -5.50 2.49
N LYS A 305 -43.73 -4.53 3.01
CA LYS A 305 -44.21 -3.28 3.61
C LYS A 305 -44.35 -2.13 2.61
N THR A 306 -44.00 -2.36 1.34
CA THR A 306 -43.95 -1.35 0.28
C THR A 306 -44.66 -1.80 -1.01
N LYS A 307 -44.93 -0.87 -1.93
CA LYS A 307 -45.60 -1.13 -3.20
C LYS A 307 -44.79 -0.66 -4.40
N VAL A 308 -45.02 -1.29 -5.56
CA VAL A 308 -44.44 -0.87 -6.85
C VAL A 308 -44.82 0.59 -7.14
N GLY A 309 -43.82 1.42 -7.44
CA GLY A 309 -43.95 2.84 -7.71
C GLY A 309 -43.71 3.77 -6.52
N GLU A 310 -43.48 3.23 -5.32
CA GLU A 310 -43.19 3.99 -4.10
C GLU A 310 -41.71 4.45 -4.05
N THR A 311 -41.48 5.68 -3.58
CA THR A 311 -40.13 6.22 -3.35
C THR A 311 -39.71 5.84 -1.94
N VAL A 312 -38.56 5.18 -1.82
CA VAL A 312 -38.00 4.69 -0.56
C VAL A 312 -36.64 5.32 -0.27
N GLU A 313 -36.36 5.56 1.01
CA GLU A 313 -35.08 6.11 1.48
C GLU A 313 -34.07 4.99 1.76
N ILE A 314 -32.77 5.32 1.68
CA ILE A 314 -31.70 4.36 2.03
C ILE A 314 -31.88 3.93 3.48
N GLY A 315 -31.86 2.61 3.72
CA GLY A 315 -32.08 2.02 5.05
C GLY A 315 -33.56 1.80 5.42
N GLN A 316 -34.52 2.22 4.58
CA GLN A 316 -35.94 1.94 4.82
C GLN A 316 -36.24 0.43 4.67
N GLU A 317 -37.04 -0.11 5.58
CA GLU A 317 -37.45 -1.52 5.58
C GLU A 317 -38.50 -1.79 4.50
N LEU A 318 -38.20 -2.73 3.60
CA LEU A 318 -39.05 -3.12 2.48
C LEU A 318 -39.92 -4.34 2.80
N GLY A 319 -39.45 -5.27 3.63
CA GLY A 319 -40.17 -6.50 3.98
C GLY A 319 -39.36 -7.42 4.89
N THR A 320 -39.85 -8.62 5.15
CA THR A 320 -39.16 -9.61 6.01
C THR A 320 -38.88 -10.93 5.28
N ILE A 321 -37.82 -11.63 5.69
CA ILE A 321 -37.51 -13.00 5.29
C ILE A 321 -37.59 -13.88 6.54
N LEU A 322 -38.26 -15.02 6.43
CA LEU A 322 -38.35 -16.05 7.45
C LEU A 322 -37.31 -17.12 7.14
N ALA A 323 -36.20 -17.14 7.87
CA ALA A 323 -35.16 -18.16 7.71
C ALA A 323 -35.62 -19.50 8.34
N GLY A 324 -35.46 -20.60 7.61
CA GLY A 324 -35.69 -21.96 8.12
C GLY A 324 -34.44 -22.51 8.83
N ASP A 325 -34.64 -23.30 9.89
CA ASP A 325 -33.57 -23.92 10.68
C ASP A 325 -32.81 -24.97 9.84
N ALA A 326 -31.82 -24.53 9.08
CA ALA A 326 -30.76 -25.38 8.56
C ALA A 326 -29.43 -24.81 9.07
N SER A 327 -28.73 -25.59 9.90
CA SER A 327 -27.44 -25.18 10.44
C SER A 327 -26.43 -25.03 9.29
N PHE A 328 -25.59 -23.99 9.38
CA PHE A 328 -24.49 -23.71 8.45
C PHE A 328 -23.50 -24.90 8.31
N ALA A 329 -23.54 -25.87 9.22
CA ALA A 329 -22.65 -27.03 9.25
C ALA A 329 -23.06 -28.14 8.26
N ASP A 330 -24.35 -28.27 7.93
CA ASP A 330 -24.85 -29.41 7.14
C ASP A 330 -24.63 -29.22 5.62
N GLN A 331 -24.50 -27.98 5.15
CA GLN A 331 -24.33 -27.68 3.72
C GLN A 331 -22.88 -27.84 3.25
N PHE A 332 -21.90 -27.76 4.16
CA PHE A 332 -20.48 -27.95 3.81
C PHE A 332 -20.10 -29.44 3.71
N GLN A 333 -20.78 -30.34 4.43
CA GLN A 333 -20.50 -31.78 4.35
C GLN A 333 -21.04 -32.46 3.09
N ALA A 334 -22.05 -31.88 2.42
CA ALA A 334 -22.58 -32.41 1.16
C ALA A 334 -21.66 -32.13 -0.05
N ALA A 335 -20.91 -31.02 -0.04
CA ALA A 335 -20.00 -30.65 -1.12
C ALA A 335 -18.64 -31.38 -1.07
N THR A 336 -18.29 -31.96 0.09
CA THR A 336 -16.99 -32.65 0.29
C THR A 336 -17.04 -34.15 -0.08
N LYS A 337 -18.20 -34.69 -0.46
CA LYS A 337 -18.37 -36.11 -0.84
C LYS A 337 -18.55 -36.36 -2.35
N ALA A 338 -18.42 -35.35 -3.20
CA ALA A 338 -18.63 -35.48 -4.64
C ALA A 338 -17.48 -34.90 -5.49
N SER A 339 -16.30 -35.52 -5.44
CA SER A 339 -15.49 -35.76 -6.65
C SER A 339 -14.39 -36.79 -6.39
N PRO A 340 -14.25 -37.82 -7.26
CA PRO A 340 -13.21 -38.83 -7.18
C PRO A 340 -12.00 -38.45 -8.05
N ASP A 341 -10.83 -38.30 -7.46
CA ASP A 341 -9.60 -38.96 -7.93
C ASP A 341 -8.44 -38.64 -6.97
N GLY A 342 -8.21 -39.55 -6.04
CA GLY A 342 -7.08 -39.52 -5.14
C GLY A 342 -5.86 -40.17 -5.79
N LYS A 343 -4.87 -39.36 -6.16
CA LYS A 343 -3.46 -39.77 -6.26
C LYS A 343 -2.53 -38.64 -5.86
N GLN A 344 -2.22 -38.53 -4.57
CA GLN A 344 -1.00 -37.86 -4.10
C GLN A 344 0.13 -38.88 -4.06
N ARG A 345 1.21 -38.61 -4.78
CA ARG A 345 2.50 -39.31 -4.64
C ARG A 345 3.32 -38.62 -3.55
N PRO A 346 3.98 -39.37 -2.64
CA PRO A 346 4.84 -38.77 -1.62
C PRO A 346 6.17 -38.33 -2.25
N VAL A 347 6.63 -37.13 -1.89
CA VAL A 347 8.02 -36.71 -2.08
C VAL A 347 8.69 -36.76 -0.71
N GLU A 348 9.59 -37.71 -0.56
CA GLU A 348 10.44 -37.96 0.60
C GLU A 348 11.46 -36.81 0.74
N ALA A 349 11.39 -36.07 1.84
CA ALA A 349 12.43 -35.14 2.26
C ALA A 349 13.29 -35.83 3.33
N ALA A 350 14.40 -36.41 2.91
CA ALA A 350 15.44 -36.89 3.79
C ALA A 350 16.56 -35.86 3.84
N VAL A 351 16.78 -35.23 5.02
CA VAL A 351 18.13 -35.07 5.57
C VAL A 351 18.01 -35.08 7.09
N ALA A 352 18.66 -36.06 7.71
CA ALA A 352 18.82 -36.19 9.15
C ALA A 352 19.73 -35.09 9.71
N ALA A 353 19.36 -34.57 10.89
CA ALA A 353 20.21 -33.72 11.70
C ALA A 353 21.46 -34.51 12.15
N ALA A 354 22.63 -34.07 11.70
CA ALA A 354 23.91 -34.47 12.28
C ALA A 354 24.33 -33.41 13.30
N GLU A 355 24.67 -33.87 14.51
CA GLU A 355 25.20 -33.06 15.60
C GLU A 355 26.45 -32.29 15.17
N MET A 356 26.47 -30.98 15.45
CA MET A 356 27.64 -30.14 15.22
C MET A 356 28.60 -30.26 16.42
N PRO A 357 29.89 -30.54 16.21
CA PRO A 357 30.88 -30.37 17.26
C PRO A 357 31.16 -28.87 17.47
N ASP A 358 31.43 -28.56 18.73
CA ASP A 358 31.72 -27.25 19.31
C ASP A 358 32.57 -26.36 18.40
N ARG A 359 31.97 -25.32 17.80
CA ARG A 359 32.71 -24.34 16.98
C ARG A 359 33.10 -23.14 17.84
N VAL A 360 34.36 -23.15 18.24
CA VAL A 360 35.13 -21.96 18.61
C VAL A 360 34.86 -20.85 17.59
N ARG A 361 34.35 -19.70 18.06
CA ARG A 361 34.16 -18.50 17.22
C ARG A 361 35.55 -18.01 16.77
N HIS A 362 35.88 -18.24 15.51
CA HIS A 362 36.91 -17.45 14.83
C HIS A 362 36.25 -16.17 14.30
N ASP A 363 36.56 -15.04 14.95
CA ASP A 363 36.43 -13.71 14.34
C ASP A 363 37.44 -13.62 13.19
N SER A 364 37.04 -14.08 12.02
CA SER A 364 37.68 -13.70 10.75
C SER A 364 36.74 -12.74 10.04
N HIS A 365 36.90 -11.44 10.29
CA HIS A 365 36.32 -10.42 9.42
C HIS A 365 36.98 -10.53 8.04
N TYR A 366 36.25 -11.08 7.07
CA TYR A 366 36.66 -11.00 5.67
C TYR A 366 36.32 -9.60 5.16
N ASN A 367 37.33 -8.84 4.74
CA ASN A 367 37.10 -7.60 4.00
C ASN A 367 36.51 -7.96 2.62
N ILE A 368 35.19 -7.86 2.49
CA ILE A 368 34.49 -7.98 1.22
C ILE A 368 34.46 -6.59 0.58
N ALA A 369 35.05 -6.46 -0.61
CA ALA A 369 34.92 -5.24 -1.38
C ALA A 369 33.45 -4.99 -1.74
N PRO A 370 32.92 -3.77 -1.57
CA PRO A 370 31.53 -3.47 -1.91
C PRO A 370 31.30 -3.66 -3.42
N ALA A 371 30.10 -4.13 -3.79
CA ALA A 371 29.72 -4.36 -5.19
C ALA A 371 29.79 -3.08 -6.06
N LEU A 372 29.58 -1.92 -5.45
CA LEU A 372 29.83 -0.61 -6.05
C LEU A 372 31.04 0.06 -5.39
N SER A 373 31.87 0.71 -6.21
CA SER A 373 32.99 1.48 -5.67
C SER A 373 32.49 2.66 -4.80
N PRO A 374 33.19 3.04 -3.71
CA PRO A 374 32.83 4.21 -2.91
C PRO A 374 32.73 5.51 -3.72
N THR A 375 33.50 5.61 -4.80
CA THR A 375 33.44 6.72 -5.76
C THR A 375 32.08 6.78 -6.48
N ILE A 376 31.53 5.64 -6.88
CA ILE A 376 30.19 5.57 -7.50
C ILE A 376 29.13 5.94 -6.46
N THR A 377 29.22 5.39 -5.24
CA THR A 377 28.28 5.70 -4.14
C THR A 377 28.22 7.20 -3.84
N ARG A 378 29.35 7.90 -3.83
CA ARG A 378 29.40 9.36 -3.66
C ARG A 378 28.78 10.12 -4.83
N LYS A 379 28.90 9.62 -6.07
CA LYS A 379 28.27 10.27 -7.23
C LYS A 379 26.74 10.09 -7.25
N LEU A 380 26.24 9.01 -6.67
CA LEU A 380 24.79 8.71 -6.63
C LEU A 380 23.98 9.66 -5.74
N SER A 381 24.58 10.28 -4.72
CA SER A 381 23.86 11.18 -3.80
C SER A 381 23.28 12.43 -4.45
N HIS A 382 23.76 12.78 -5.66
CA HIS A 382 23.33 13.98 -6.38
C HIS A 382 22.29 13.68 -7.47
N VAL A 383 22.02 12.40 -7.78
CA VAL A 383 21.08 12.02 -8.83
C VAL A 383 19.65 12.09 -8.30
N ILE A 384 18.72 12.66 -9.08
CA ILE A 384 17.28 12.57 -8.81
C ILE A 384 16.69 11.51 -9.75
N PRO A 385 16.63 10.23 -9.37
CA PRO A 385 16.24 9.18 -10.29
C PRO A 385 14.72 9.19 -10.53
N ALA A 386 14.33 9.02 -11.80
CA ALA A 386 12.97 8.66 -12.19
C ALA A 386 13.02 7.47 -13.16
N ASN A 387 12.00 6.61 -13.12
CA ASN A 387 11.94 5.39 -13.93
C ASN A 387 10.66 5.36 -14.78
N LEU A 388 10.79 4.88 -16.02
CA LEU A 388 9.70 4.63 -16.96
C LEU A 388 9.85 3.25 -17.56
N GLN A 389 8.72 2.58 -17.83
CA GLN A 389 8.71 1.29 -18.49
C GLN A 389 7.77 1.31 -19.69
N ILE A 390 8.16 0.62 -20.76
CA ILE A 390 7.31 0.41 -21.93
C ILE A 390 7.66 -0.92 -22.59
N ASP A 391 6.64 -1.62 -23.08
CA ASP A 391 6.82 -2.85 -23.84
C ASP A 391 6.91 -2.55 -25.33
N ALA A 392 7.85 -3.19 -26.03
CA ALA A 392 8.03 -3.08 -27.47
C ALA A 392 7.89 -4.45 -28.14
N ARG A 393 7.14 -4.54 -29.24
CA ARG A 393 6.98 -5.81 -29.98
C ARG A 393 8.32 -6.27 -30.54
N TRP A 394 8.66 -7.54 -30.31
CA TRP A 394 9.99 -8.08 -30.59
C TRP A 394 10.15 -8.67 -32.01
N ASP A 395 9.04 -8.85 -32.73
CA ASP A 395 9.00 -9.61 -33.98
C ASP A 395 9.95 -9.07 -35.06
N ALA A 396 10.10 -7.74 -35.16
CA ALA A 396 10.95 -7.12 -36.17
C ALA A 396 12.44 -7.39 -35.93
N ILE A 397 12.91 -7.27 -34.68
CA ILE A 397 14.29 -7.61 -34.29
C ILE A 397 14.56 -9.09 -34.55
N ARG A 398 13.60 -9.97 -34.21
CA ARG A 398 13.72 -11.41 -34.48
C ARG A 398 13.85 -11.71 -35.97
N ARG A 399 12.96 -11.16 -36.80
CA ARG A 399 13.03 -11.33 -38.26
C ARG A 399 14.37 -10.83 -38.83
N ALA A 400 14.84 -9.67 -38.38
CA ALA A 400 16.12 -9.12 -38.81
C ALA A 400 17.30 -10.03 -38.40
N ARG A 401 17.28 -10.56 -37.18
CA ARG A 401 18.29 -11.50 -36.69
C ARG A 401 18.29 -12.82 -37.47
N ASP A 402 17.13 -13.38 -37.74
CA ASP A 402 16.99 -14.64 -38.46
C ASP A 402 17.43 -14.50 -39.94
N ALA A 403 17.10 -13.38 -40.58
CA ALA A 403 17.60 -13.07 -41.92
C ALA A 403 19.13 -12.94 -41.93
N ALA A 404 19.71 -12.17 -41.01
CA ALA A 404 21.15 -11.99 -40.93
C ALA A 404 21.91 -13.28 -40.61
N LYS A 405 21.35 -14.17 -39.79
CA LYS A 405 21.92 -15.49 -39.51
C LYS A 405 22.01 -16.38 -40.75
N LYS A 406 21.03 -16.28 -41.67
CA LYS A 406 21.05 -17.04 -42.93
C LYS A 406 22.16 -16.54 -43.87
N GLU A 407 22.45 -15.25 -43.86
CA GLU A 407 23.47 -14.65 -44.74
C GLU A 407 24.90 -14.76 -44.16
N ASN A 408 25.06 -14.50 -42.86
CA ASN A 408 26.38 -14.29 -42.23
C ASN A 408 26.74 -15.32 -41.16
N GLY A 409 25.89 -16.33 -40.92
CA GLY A 409 26.14 -17.40 -39.95
C GLY A 409 26.40 -16.88 -38.53
N THR A 410 27.54 -17.28 -37.96
CA THR A 410 27.98 -16.89 -36.60
C THR A 410 28.33 -15.40 -36.47
N ASN A 411 28.67 -14.74 -37.58
CA ASN A 411 29.03 -13.31 -37.61
C ASN A 411 27.81 -12.39 -37.72
N ALA A 412 26.60 -12.94 -37.70
CA ALA A 412 25.40 -12.13 -37.75
C ALA A 412 25.34 -11.14 -36.56
N PRO A 413 24.83 -9.90 -36.74
CA PRO A 413 24.65 -8.93 -35.67
C PRO A 413 23.69 -9.42 -34.58
N SER A 414 24.08 -9.34 -33.30
CA SER A 414 23.25 -9.73 -32.16
C SER A 414 22.07 -8.76 -31.95
N PRO A 415 20.98 -9.19 -31.28
CA PRO A 415 19.91 -8.27 -30.90
C PRO A 415 20.41 -7.10 -30.04
N SER A 416 21.43 -7.33 -29.19
CA SER A 416 22.04 -6.29 -28.36
C SER A 416 22.66 -5.17 -29.18
N VAL A 417 23.37 -5.48 -30.29
CA VAL A 417 23.92 -4.44 -31.17
C VAL A 417 22.84 -3.73 -31.99
N MET A 418 21.75 -4.44 -32.34
CA MET A 418 20.58 -3.82 -33.00
C MET A 418 19.92 -2.78 -32.10
N ILE A 419 19.70 -3.10 -30.82
CA ILE A 419 19.15 -2.15 -29.84
C ILE A 419 20.11 -1.00 -29.60
N ALA A 420 21.42 -1.28 -29.44
CA ALA A 420 22.42 -0.24 -29.27
C ALA A 420 22.41 0.78 -30.42
N TRP A 421 22.29 0.29 -31.67
CA TRP A 421 22.14 1.15 -32.83
C TRP A 421 20.86 2.00 -32.78
N ILE A 422 19.71 1.40 -32.45
CA ILE A 422 18.44 2.11 -32.32
C ILE A 422 18.53 3.22 -31.28
N VAL A 423 19.12 2.94 -30.11
CA VAL A 423 19.29 3.92 -29.04
C VAL A 423 20.13 5.10 -29.51
N VAL A 424 21.23 4.85 -30.25
CA VAL A 424 22.05 5.92 -30.83
C VAL A 424 21.23 6.79 -31.79
N ARG A 425 20.44 6.18 -32.68
CA ARG A 425 19.60 6.93 -33.63
C ARG A 425 18.49 7.70 -32.94
N ALA A 426 17.93 7.19 -31.84
CA ALA A 426 17.01 7.95 -31.01
C ALA A 426 17.70 9.13 -30.31
N MET A 427 18.90 8.93 -29.75
CA MET A 427 19.67 10.00 -29.10
C MET A 427 19.96 11.19 -30.03
N GLU A 428 20.09 10.99 -31.34
CA GLU A 428 20.24 12.08 -32.33
C GLU A 428 19.04 13.04 -32.35
N LYS A 429 17.82 12.52 -32.11
CA LYS A 429 16.59 13.31 -32.06
C LYS A 429 16.30 13.89 -30.67
N HIS A 430 16.82 13.26 -29.62
CA HIS A 430 16.49 13.61 -28.23
C HIS A 430 17.69 14.23 -27.50
N ALA A 431 17.82 15.55 -27.61
CA ALA A 431 18.92 16.34 -27.04
C ALA A 431 19.26 16.07 -25.56
N PRO A 432 18.28 15.94 -24.65
CA PRO A 432 18.57 15.66 -23.25
C PRO A 432 19.37 14.36 -23.01
N PHE A 433 19.25 13.36 -23.88
CA PHE A 433 19.98 12.09 -23.79
C PHE A 433 21.39 12.15 -24.39
N ARG A 434 21.84 13.32 -24.86
CA ARG A 434 23.24 13.56 -25.28
C ARG A 434 24.02 14.40 -24.27
N ARG A 435 23.43 14.63 -23.10
CA ARG A 435 24.01 15.46 -22.05
C ARG A 435 24.83 14.63 -21.07
N LEU A 436 25.79 15.29 -20.44
CA LEU A 436 26.60 14.73 -19.36
C LEU A 436 26.55 15.67 -18.17
N ILE A 437 26.63 15.08 -16.97
CA ILE A 437 26.81 15.83 -15.73
C ILE A 437 28.29 15.76 -15.36
N LEU A 438 28.95 16.92 -15.39
CA LEU A 438 30.36 17.05 -14.99
C LEU A 438 30.50 16.99 -13.46
N GLU A 439 31.75 16.85 -12.98
CA GLU A 439 32.03 16.74 -11.54
C GLU A 439 31.66 18.01 -10.73
N ASP A 440 31.51 19.15 -11.40
CA ASP A 440 31.09 20.43 -10.83
C ASP A 440 29.58 20.70 -11.02
N ASP A 441 28.79 19.65 -11.25
CA ASP A 441 27.34 19.68 -11.50
C ASP A 441 26.91 20.47 -12.77
N ARG A 442 27.86 20.90 -13.61
CA ARG A 442 27.51 21.52 -14.90
C ARG A 442 26.99 20.47 -15.87
N ILE A 443 25.89 20.80 -16.52
CA ILE A 443 25.29 19.98 -17.58
C ILE A 443 25.83 20.48 -18.93
N ILE A 444 26.53 19.60 -19.66
CA ILE A 444 26.99 19.88 -21.02
C ILE A 444 26.16 19.08 -22.02
N GLU A 445 25.89 19.65 -23.18
CA GLU A 445 25.25 18.94 -24.29
C GLU A 445 26.26 18.70 -25.41
N ASN A 446 26.38 17.46 -25.85
CA ASN A 446 27.31 17.09 -26.91
C ASN A 446 26.57 16.83 -28.22
N ARG A 447 27.11 17.35 -29.32
CA ARG A 447 26.64 17.05 -30.68
C ARG A 447 27.03 15.64 -31.10
N ASP A 448 28.27 15.28 -30.81
CA ASP A 448 28.82 13.94 -31.01
C ASP A 448 28.93 13.25 -29.67
N PHE A 449 28.50 12.00 -29.59
CA PHE A 449 28.29 11.35 -28.31
C PHE A 449 28.62 9.87 -28.33
N ASP A 450 28.99 9.38 -27.16
CA ASP A 450 29.34 7.99 -26.92
C ASP A 450 28.12 7.18 -26.47
N LEU A 451 28.19 5.86 -26.60
CA LEU A 451 27.22 4.94 -26.03
C LEU A 451 27.91 3.98 -25.06
N GLY A 452 27.37 3.82 -23.85
CA GLY A 452 27.88 2.86 -22.87
C GLY A 452 27.11 1.54 -22.92
N ILE A 453 27.81 0.41 -22.82
CA ILE A 453 27.23 -0.92 -22.68
C ILE A 453 27.76 -1.56 -21.40
N ALA A 454 26.86 -1.94 -20.48
CA ALA A 454 27.23 -2.65 -19.27
C ALA A 454 27.64 -4.09 -19.60
N VAL A 455 28.81 -4.50 -19.12
CA VAL A 455 29.40 -5.82 -19.31
C VAL A 455 29.72 -6.42 -17.94
N ALA A 456 29.18 -7.62 -17.68
CA ALA A 456 29.52 -8.40 -16.51
C ALA A 456 30.92 -9.05 -16.68
N LEU A 457 31.77 -8.87 -15.67
CA LEU A 457 33.10 -9.45 -15.54
C LEU A 457 33.09 -10.57 -14.48
N GLN A 458 34.20 -11.29 -14.36
CA GLN A 458 34.37 -12.29 -13.31
C GLN A 458 34.34 -11.65 -11.91
N GLY A 459 33.83 -12.41 -10.92
CA GLY A 459 33.78 -11.98 -9.52
C GLY A 459 32.74 -10.91 -9.23
N ASP A 460 31.58 -10.96 -9.92
CA ASP A 460 30.45 -10.03 -9.75
C ASP A 460 30.79 -8.55 -10.01
N ARG A 461 31.83 -8.32 -10.83
CA ARG A 461 32.26 -6.98 -11.22
C ARG A 461 31.54 -6.52 -12.48
N LEU A 462 31.23 -5.24 -12.55
CA LEU A 462 30.65 -4.59 -13.72
C LEU A 462 31.66 -3.62 -14.34
N ALA A 463 31.73 -3.60 -15.66
CA ALA A 463 32.45 -2.60 -16.43
C ALA A 463 31.55 -2.04 -17.54
N THR A 464 31.89 -0.86 -18.03
CA THR A 464 31.16 -0.22 -19.13
C THR A 464 32.05 -0.17 -20.36
N ALA A 465 31.63 -0.85 -21.42
CA ALA A 465 32.22 -0.74 -22.75
C ALA A 465 31.72 0.57 -23.39
N VAL A 466 32.63 1.48 -23.77
CA VAL A 466 32.26 2.79 -24.33
C VAL A 466 32.50 2.79 -25.85
N ILE A 467 31.44 2.98 -26.61
CA ILE A 467 31.49 3.12 -28.07
C ILE A 467 31.64 4.60 -28.38
N ALA A 468 32.86 5.02 -28.67
CA ALA A 468 33.19 6.42 -28.93
C ALA A 468 32.59 6.94 -30.26
N ASP A 469 32.09 8.18 -30.26
CA ASP A 469 31.48 8.84 -31.43
C ASP A 469 30.42 7.95 -32.11
N ALA A 470 29.55 7.33 -31.32
CA ALA A 470 28.61 6.31 -31.77
C ALA A 470 27.69 6.82 -32.91
N ASN A 471 27.32 8.09 -32.87
CA ASN A 471 26.46 8.73 -33.88
C ASN A 471 27.10 8.82 -35.27
N LYS A 472 28.43 8.94 -35.35
CA LYS A 472 29.16 9.07 -36.63
C LYS A 472 29.33 7.76 -37.40
N LYS A 473 29.14 6.63 -36.73
CA LYS A 473 29.43 5.31 -37.30
C LYS A 473 28.35 4.86 -38.27
N ARG A 474 28.79 4.24 -39.36
CA ARG A 474 27.89 3.49 -40.27
C ARG A 474 27.60 2.11 -39.70
N TRP A 475 26.51 1.48 -40.13
CA TRP A 475 26.07 0.20 -39.58
C TRP A 475 27.15 -0.90 -39.55
N PRO A 476 27.88 -1.21 -40.65
CA PRO A 476 28.89 -2.27 -40.62
C PRO A 476 30.06 -1.94 -39.67
N GLU A 477 30.47 -0.67 -39.66
CA GLU A 477 31.51 -0.17 -38.77
C GLU A 477 31.08 -0.23 -37.29
N PHE A 478 29.83 0.17 -37.01
CA PHE A 478 29.26 0.14 -35.68
C PHE A 478 29.19 -1.28 -35.12
N VAL A 479 28.75 -2.26 -35.92
CA VAL A 479 28.71 -3.67 -35.50
C VAL A 479 30.10 -4.20 -35.16
N ARG A 480 31.10 -3.89 -35.99
CA ARG A 480 32.48 -4.30 -35.74
C ARG A 480 33.03 -3.69 -34.45
N ILE A 481 32.94 -2.37 -34.30
CA ILE A 481 33.44 -1.65 -33.12
C ILE A 481 32.70 -2.09 -31.86
N TYR A 482 31.37 -2.27 -31.93
CA TYR A 482 30.58 -2.76 -30.79
C TYR A 482 31.13 -4.09 -30.27
N ASN A 483 31.32 -5.08 -31.16
CA ASN A 483 31.79 -6.40 -30.76
C ASN A 483 33.22 -6.34 -30.22
N GLU A 484 34.14 -5.64 -30.91
CA GLU A 484 35.53 -5.46 -30.49
C GLU A 484 35.63 -4.83 -29.09
N THR A 485 34.86 -3.76 -28.82
CA THR A 485 34.88 -3.08 -27.52
C THR A 485 34.26 -3.92 -26.40
N VAL A 486 33.14 -4.61 -26.66
CA VAL A 486 32.50 -5.48 -25.66
C VAL A 486 33.39 -6.65 -25.30
N ASP A 487 34.04 -7.29 -26.29
CA ASP A 487 34.96 -8.41 -26.05
C ASP A 487 36.23 -7.95 -25.32
N ALA A 488 36.80 -6.80 -25.69
CA ALA A 488 37.93 -6.21 -24.98
C ALA A 488 37.60 -5.87 -23.52
N THR A 489 36.41 -5.33 -23.27
CA THR A 489 35.93 -5.01 -21.91
C THR A 489 35.75 -6.27 -21.08
N ARG A 490 35.19 -7.34 -21.67
CA ARG A 490 35.07 -8.65 -21.02
C ARG A 490 36.44 -9.25 -20.68
N GLY A 491 37.46 -8.96 -21.49
CA GLY A 491 38.87 -9.29 -21.24
C GLY A 491 39.55 -8.46 -20.14
N GLY A 492 38.84 -7.53 -19.49
CA GLY A 492 39.34 -6.74 -18.35
C GLY A 492 39.77 -5.31 -18.70
N ARG A 493 39.56 -4.85 -19.93
CA ARG A 493 39.74 -3.43 -20.28
C ARG A 493 38.66 -2.59 -19.62
N VAL A 494 39.04 -1.51 -18.94
CA VAL A 494 38.10 -0.56 -18.33
C VAL A 494 38.36 0.81 -18.94
N ASP A 495 37.46 1.26 -19.81
CA ASP A 495 37.50 2.62 -20.34
C ASP A 495 36.84 3.59 -19.34
N ALA A 496 37.23 4.87 -19.36
CA ALA A 496 36.62 5.88 -18.50
C ALA A 496 35.14 6.05 -18.87
N MET A 497 34.25 6.01 -17.87
CA MET A 497 32.81 6.13 -18.07
C MET A 497 32.44 7.58 -18.45
N ASN A 498 32.23 7.83 -19.75
CA ASN A 498 31.87 9.16 -20.28
C ASN A 498 30.68 9.14 -21.25
N ALA A 499 29.82 8.11 -21.15
CA ALA A 499 28.66 7.96 -22.03
C ALA A 499 27.41 8.60 -21.43
N PRO A 500 26.64 9.42 -22.18
CA PRO A 500 25.36 9.98 -21.73
C PRO A 500 24.32 8.92 -21.34
N VAL A 501 24.26 7.84 -22.11
CA VAL A 501 23.32 6.73 -21.91
C VAL A 501 24.09 5.42 -21.83
N VAL A 502 23.73 4.60 -20.84
CA VAL A 502 24.24 3.23 -20.69
C VAL A 502 23.12 2.24 -20.97
N ILE A 503 23.39 1.21 -21.76
CA ILE A 503 22.49 0.08 -21.95
C ILE A 503 22.96 -1.08 -21.09
N THR A 504 22.05 -1.66 -20.32
CA THR A 504 22.26 -2.89 -19.57
C THR A 504 21.22 -3.92 -20.00
N SER A 505 21.65 -5.16 -20.18
CA SER A 505 20.73 -6.25 -20.52
C SER A 505 21.01 -7.47 -19.66
N LEU A 506 19.98 -7.90 -18.94
CA LEU A 506 19.99 -9.14 -18.17
C LEU A 506 19.03 -10.17 -18.77
N GLY A 507 18.66 -10.01 -20.05
CA GLY A 507 17.77 -10.94 -20.75
C GLY A 507 18.31 -12.38 -20.79
N ALA A 508 19.65 -12.55 -20.84
CA ALA A 508 20.30 -13.85 -20.78
C ALA A 508 20.04 -14.60 -19.45
N PHE A 509 19.71 -13.87 -18.38
CA PHE A 509 19.37 -14.41 -17.06
C PHE A 509 17.85 -14.57 -16.85
N GLY A 510 17.04 -14.36 -17.90
CA GLY A 510 15.57 -14.48 -17.82
C GLY A 510 14.88 -13.32 -17.12
N VAL A 511 15.58 -12.21 -16.85
CA VAL A 511 15.01 -11.03 -16.20
C VAL A 511 14.11 -10.27 -17.18
N LYS A 512 12.82 -10.14 -16.85
CA LYS A 512 11.83 -9.46 -17.72
C LYS A 512 11.90 -7.94 -17.65
N ALA A 513 12.03 -7.39 -16.44
CA ALA A 513 12.09 -5.96 -16.19
C ALA A 513 13.02 -5.69 -15.00
N GLY A 514 13.59 -4.49 -14.92
CA GLY A 514 14.46 -4.08 -13.83
C GLY A 514 14.71 -2.58 -13.88
N ALA A 515 14.79 -1.93 -12.72
CA ALA A 515 15.10 -0.51 -12.62
C ALA A 515 16.61 -0.33 -12.41
N PRO A 516 17.39 0.03 -13.45
CA PRO A 516 18.82 0.24 -13.29
C PRO A 516 19.10 1.54 -12.53
N ILE A 517 20.31 1.65 -11.97
CA ILE A 517 20.80 2.87 -11.34
C ILE A 517 21.52 3.71 -12.39
N VAL A 518 21.28 5.03 -12.38
CA VAL A 518 22.02 6.00 -13.20
C VAL A 518 23.28 6.41 -12.47
N VAL A 519 24.44 6.22 -13.09
CA VAL A 519 25.74 6.57 -12.52
C VAL A 519 26.34 7.76 -13.28
N PRO A 520 26.54 8.94 -12.64
CA PRO A 520 27.18 10.07 -13.29
C PRO A 520 28.59 9.73 -13.81
N PRO A 521 28.98 10.24 -15.01
CA PRO A 521 28.40 11.39 -15.70
C PRO A 521 27.18 11.09 -16.60
N SER A 522 26.74 9.83 -16.68
CA SER A 522 25.56 9.43 -17.45
C SER A 522 24.28 10.07 -16.90
N VAL A 523 23.36 10.40 -17.81
CA VAL A 523 22.06 10.99 -17.49
C VAL A 523 20.91 9.98 -17.60
N GLY A 524 21.17 8.80 -18.16
CA GLY A 524 20.19 7.72 -18.24
C GLY A 524 20.81 6.33 -18.36
N THR A 525 20.07 5.33 -17.91
CA THR A 525 20.40 3.91 -18.08
C THR A 525 19.16 3.16 -18.56
N LEU A 526 19.30 2.52 -19.73
CA LEU A 526 18.26 1.73 -20.36
C LEU A 526 18.49 0.25 -20.05
N PHE A 527 17.55 -0.35 -19.32
CA PHE A 527 17.49 -1.78 -19.11
C PHE A 527 16.66 -2.44 -20.20
N VAL A 528 17.20 -3.52 -20.77
CA VAL A 528 16.54 -4.36 -21.77
C VAL A 528 16.34 -5.76 -21.20
N GLY A 529 15.07 -6.13 -21.01
CA GLY A 529 14.67 -7.43 -20.49
C GLY A 529 14.78 -8.59 -21.48
N THR A 530 14.35 -9.77 -21.02
CA THR A 530 14.14 -10.94 -21.89
C THR A 530 12.87 -10.76 -22.73
N ALA A 531 12.91 -11.28 -23.95
CA ALA A 531 11.70 -11.45 -24.74
C ALA A 531 10.72 -12.39 -24.02
N HIS A 532 9.46 -12.00 -23.92
CA HIS A 532 8.40 -12.78 -23.28
C HIS A 532 7.05 -12.51 -23.96
N ARG A 533 6.05 -13.34 -23.66
CA ARG A 533 4.71 -13.20 -24.23
C ARG A 533 3.81 -12.36 -23.33
N GLU A 534 3.07 -11.46 -23.95
CA GLU A 534 2.11 -10.59 -23.30
C GLU A 534 0.84 -10.43 -24.15
N LEU A 535 -0.29 -10.13 -23.49
CA LEU A 535 -1.56 -9.85 -24.14
C LEU A 535 -1.62 -8.35 -24.46
N ILE A 536 -1.50 -7.99 -25.73
CA ILE A 536 -1.57 -6.59 -26.18
C ILE A 536 -2.96 -6.32 -26.77
N PRO A 537 -3.58 -5.17 -26.44
CA PRO A 537 -4.78 -4.71 -27.14
C PRO A 537 -4.52 -4.49 -28.64
N ASN A 538 -5.31 -5.12 -29.50
CA ASN A 538 -5.33 -4.89 -30.94
C ASN A 538 -6.75 -4.49 -31.36
N GLY A 539 -7.06 -3.20 -31.22
CA GLY A 539 -8.41 -2.67 -31.46
C GLY A 539 -9.43 -3.22 -30.45
N LYS A 540 -10.42 -3.97 -30.94
CA LYS A 540 -11.46 -4.60 -30.10
C LYS A 540 -11.08 -6.00 -29.57
N ASN A 541 -9.97 -6.56 -30.04
CA ASN A 541 -9.50 -7.89 -29.64
C ASN A 541 -8.21 -7.79 -28.84
N THR A 542 -7.87 -8.83 -28.08
CA THR A 542 -6.55 -9.00 -27.47
C THR A 542 -5.77 -10.03 -28.27
N GLU A 543 -4.50 -9.75 -28.55
CA GLU A 543 -3.60 -10.71 -29.20
C GLU A 543 -2.41 -11.00 -28.31
N THR A 544 -1.99 -12.26 -28.27
CA THR A 544 -0.73 -12.62 -27.61
C THR A 544 0.41 -12.28 -28.56
N ALA A 545 1.26 -11.34 -28.14
CA ALA A 545 2.44 -10.93 -28.89
C ALA A 545 3.69 -11.20 -28.07
N GLU A 546 4.83 -11.35 -28.75
CA GLU A 546 6.11 -11.38 -28.09
C GLU A 546 6.66 -9.95 -27.97
N VAL A 547 7.02 -9.58 -26.75
CA VAL A 547 7.50 -8.25 -26.38
C VAL A 547 8.80 -8.33 -25.62
N VAL A 548 9.48 -7.19 -25.57
CA VAL A 548 10.54 -6.91 -24.61
C VAL A 548 10.16 -5.69 -23.78
N THR A 549 10.32 -5.77 -22.46
CA THR A 549 10.16 -4.60 -21.59
C THR A 549 11.45 -3.79 -21.59
N LEU A 550 11.30 -2.50 -21.87
CA LEU A 550 12.34 -1.50 -21.76
C LEU A 550 12.12 -0.70 -20.48
N SER A 551 13.11 -0.63 -19.61
CA SER A 551 13.03 0.18 -18.40
C SER A 551 14.10 1.25 -18.42
N LEU A 552 13.71 2.51 -18.53
CA LEU A 552 14.62 3.65 -18.54
C LEU A 552 14.61 4.31 -17.16
N THR A 553 15.76 4.32 -16.50
CA THR A 553 16.01 5.24 -15.37
C THR A 553 16.78 6.45 -15.89
N PHE A 554 16.39 7.66 -15.48
CA PHE A 554 17.04 8.91 -15.87
C PHE A 554 17.18 9.89 -14.70
N ASP A 555 18.12 10.83 -14.80
CA ASP A 555 18.27 11.93 -13.84
C ASP A 555 17.28 13.06 -14.17
N HIS A 556 16.32 13.28 -13.27
CA HIS A 556 15.25 14.26 -13.42
C HIS A 556 15.75 15.72 -13.35
N ARG A 557 17.01 15.96 -13.01
CA ARG A 557 17.66 17.27 -13.17
C ARG A 557 17.89 17.63 -14.64
N VAL A 558 18.06 16.63 -15.51
CA VAL A 558 18.42 16.81 -16.92
C VAL A 558 17.24 16.54 -17.86
N ILE A 559 16.41 15.55 -17.50
CA ILE A 559 15.34 15.02 -18.35
C ILE A 559 14.02 15.06 -17.59
N ASN A 560 12.97 15.65 -18.18
CA ASN A 560 11.61 15.62 -17.61
C ASN A 560 10.84 14.38 -18.08
N GLY A 561 9.80 13.98 -17.34
CA GLY A 561 8.98 12.80 -17.63
C GLY A 561 8.46 12.72 -19.07
N ALA A 562 7.92 13.81 -19.63
CA ALA A 562 7.46 13.84 -21.03
C ALA A 562 8.61 13.66 -22.04
N GLY A 563 9.78 14.24 -21.76
CA GLY A 563 10.97 14.09 -22.61
C GLY A 563 11.51 12.66 -22.60
N ALA A 564 11.50 12.02 -21.43
CA ALA A 564 11.86 10.61 -21.30
C ALA A 564 10.84 9.69 -21.98
N ALA A 565 9.54 9.92 -21.78
CA ALA A 565 8.48 9.15 -22.43
C ALA A 565 8.60 9.20 -23.96
N ASN A 566 8.83 10.38 -24.54
CA ASN A 566 9.03 10.55 -25.98
C ASN A 566 10.26 9.79 -26.48
N PHE A 567 11.38 9.82 -25.74
CA PHE A 567 12.60 9.09 -26.13
C PHE A 567 12.40 7.57 -26.11
N VAL A 568 11.82 7.02 -25.03
CA VAL A 568 11.59 5.56 -24.96
C VAL A 568 10.52 5.14 -25.97
N HIS A 569 9.55 5.99 -26.28
CA HIS A 569 8.57 5.74 -27.33
C HIS A 569 9.22 5.69 -28.73
N GLU A 570 10.14 6.60 -29.05
CA GLU A 570 10.92 6.55 -30.31
C GLU A 570 11.77 5.27 -30.38
N VAL A 571 12.42 4.87 -29.27
CA VAL A 571 13.15 3.59 -29.20
C VAL A 571 12.21 2.40 -29.46
N LYS A 572 11.02 2.39 -28.86
CA LYS A 572 9.98 1.37 -29.10
C LYS A 572 9.59 1.33 -30.58
N GLU A 573 9.24 2.46 -31.20
CA GLU A 573 8.84 2.49 -32.61
C GLU A 573 9.94 1.97 -33.53
N GLN A 574 11.19 2.34 -33.26
CA GLN A 574 12.34 1.86 -34.04
C GLN A 574 12.61 0.37 -33.84
N ILE A 575 12.40 -0.19 -32.63
CA ILE A 575 12.46 -1.64 -32.37
C ILE A 575 11.39 -2.36 -33.19
N GLU A 576 10.16 -1.88 -33.13
CA GLU A 576 8.99 -2.50 -33.79
C GLU A 576 9.06 -2.44 -35.32
N ARG A 577 9.80 -1.48 -35.87
CA ARG A 577 10.00 -1.29 -37.32
C ARG A 577 11.42 -1.63 -37.78
N PHE A 578 12.25 -2.23 -36.94
CA PHE A 578 13.68 -2.39 -37.22
C PHE A 578 13.95 -3.17 -38.51
N LYS A 579 14.87 -2.63 -39.31
CA LYS A 579 15.48 -3.29 -40.47
C LYS A 579 16.97 -2.98 -40.46
N ILE A 580 17.78 -3.97 -40.83
CA ILE A 580 19.23 -3.80 -40.95
C ILE A 580 19.49 -2.77 -42.05
N PRO A 581 20.20 -1.65 -41.76
CA PRO A 581 20.53 -0.66 -42.78
C PRO A 581 21.39 -1.27 -43.88
N THR A 582 20.95 -1.13 -45.14
CA THR A 582 21.75 -1.48 -46.32
C THR A 582 22.50 -0.23 -46.81
N ASP A 583 23.75 -0.41 -47.25
CA ASP A 583 24.66 0.68 -47.66
C ASP A 583 24.22 1.50 -48.90
N ARG A 584 22.98 1.35 -49.37
CA ARG A 584 22.49 1.92 -50.64
C ARG A 584 21.62 3.18 -50.55
N ALA A 585 21.44 3.78 -49.36
CA ALA A 585 20.60 4.97 -49.24
C ALA A 585 21.29 6.11 -48.49
N VAL A 586 22.23 6.79 -49.15
CA VAL A 586 22.52 8.21 -48.90
C VAL A 586 22.67 8.89 -50.26
N SER A 587 21.54 9.30 -50.83
CA SER A 587 21.45 10.27 -51.92
C SER A 587 20.01 10.78 -51.97
N ALA A 588 19.71 11.74 -51.09
CA ALA A 588 18.79 12.88 -51.28
C ALA A 588 18.61 13.58 -49.92
#